data_AF-A0A2C9LSW2-F1
#
_entry.id   AF-A0A2C9LSW2-F1
#
_cell.length_a   1.000
_cell.length_b   1.000
_cell.length_c   1.000
_cell.angle_alpha   90.00
_cell.angle_beta   90.00
_cell.angle_gamma   90.00
#
_symmetry.space_group_name_H-M   'P 1'
#
loop_
_entity.id
_entity.type
_entity.pdbx_description
1 polymer ?
#
loop_
_entity_poly.entity_id
_entity_poly.type
_entity_poly.pdbx_seq_one_letter_code
_entity_poly.pdbx_strand_id
1 'polypeptide(L)'
;MFREIIKAMEQCSELKHYVANIEQIDAVIDFSAYYAETIQESLDLVHRKTKLYIYISTDSVYEVCIKNHTGPTLETDAVRPESEEMRKNFESWDSYGHHKLECEEHLTNFSAGNSALPFIILRLPDVIGPRDNTNRWWYYQLWMKLKYYLEKDIIVPKSSENRLMSMVYVKDVADMIQKLVQNSYPNAYFQTFNLALKETFTLKQFLETMRDQLNATNVSITVEDSPLATRMYPSVKLGPVDTTKAEQILQWAPTKWADVLRETCDFYEMAIASHYFINQRSDMIRMLQNYLTTKPNNVYRALRNVYGLGYPETKDEL
;
A
#
# COMPACT_ATOMS: atom_id res chain seq x y z
N MET A 1 -17.64 -22.75 3.11
CA MET A 1 -17.20 -22.79 4.52
C MET A 1 -17.70 -21.51 5.14
N PHE A 2 -18.81 -21.56 5.88
CA PHE A 2 -19.35 -20.39 6.58
C PHE A 2 -18.32 -19.96 7.62
N ARG A 3 -17.64 -18.83 7.40
CA ARG A 3 -16.93 -18.16 8.50
C ARG A 3 -18.02 -17.65 9.42
N GLU A 4 -18.03 -18.11 10.68
CA GLU A 4 -18.65 -17.33 11.74
C GLU A 4 -18.01 -15.94 11.67
N ILE A 5 -18.81 -14.95 11.29
CA ILE A 5 -18.40 -13.55 11.34
C ILE A 5 -18.32 -13.22 12.83
N ILE A 6 -17.14 -13.45 13.41
CA ILE A 6 -16.80 -12.86 14.69
C ILE A 6 -16.95 -11.36 14.48
N LYS A 7 -17.90 -10.75 15.17
CA LYS A 7 -18.04 -9.29 15.17
C LYS A 7 -16.75 -8.70 15.74
N ALA A 8 -15.98 -8.04 14.90
CA ALA A 8 -14.65 -7.55 15.28
C ALA A 8 -14.72 -6.66 16.52
N MET A 9 -15.78 -5.86 16.65
CA MET A 9 -15.98 -4.97 17.79
C MET A 9 -16.39 -5.69 19.08
N GLU A 10 -16.92 -6.94 19.03
CA GLU A 10 -17.20 -7.72 20.24
C GLU A 10 -15.93 -8.07 21.02
N GLN A 11 -14.79 -8.19 20.34
CA GLN A 11 -13.50 -8.49 20.96
C GLN A 11 -12.80 -7.22 21.51
N CYS A 12 -13.22 -6.03 21.09
CA CYS A 12 -12.62 -4.75 21.45
C CYS A 12 -13.25 -4.13 22.71
N SER A 13 -13.26 -4.87 23.83
CA SER A 13 -13.88 -4.42 25.09
C SER A 13 -13.30 -3.09 25.61
N GLU A 14 -11.99 -2.89 25.49
CA GLU A 14 -11.31 -1.66 25.88
C GLU A 14 -11.75 -0.45 25.04
N LEU A 15 -11.86 -0.61 23.71
CA LEU A 15 -12.37 0.44 22.83
C LEU A 15 -13.81 0.81 23.17
N LYS A 16 -14.67 -0.20 23.39
CA LYS A 16 -16.06 0.04 23.81
C LYS A 16 -16.13 0.80 25.13
N HIS A 17 -15.32 0.40 26.10
CA HIS A 17 -15.23 1.08 27.39
C HIS A 17 -14.74 2.53 27.22
N TYR A 18 -13.70 2.76 26.41
CA TYR A 18 -13.21 4.10 26.09
C TYR A 18 -14.32 4.97 25.48
N VAL A 19 -14.97 4.50 24.41
CA VAL A 19 -16.04 5.22 23.72
C VAL A 19 -17.24 5.49 24.64
N ALA A 20 -17.57 4.58 25.55
CA ALA A 20 -18.64 4.78 26.53
C ALA A 20 -18.35 5.94 27.51
N ASN A 21 -17.08 6.14 27.89
CA ASN A 21 -16.67 7.08 28.95
C ASN A 21 -16.17 8.44 28.47
N ILE A 22 -16.03 8.64 27.16
CA ILE A 22 -15.70 9.97 26.59
C ILE A 22 -16.96 10.69 26.12
N GLU A 23 -16.93 12.02 26.09
CA GLU A 23 -18.03 12.80 25.52
C GLU A 23 -17.93 12.89 24.00
N GLN A 24 -16.70 13.03 23.47
CA GLN A 24 -16.46 13.34 22.06
C GLN A 24 -15.11 12.76 21.58
N ILE A 25 -15.08 12.42 20.29
CA ILE A 25 -13.93 12.02 19.50
C ILE A 25 -13.77 13.05 18.38
N ASP A 26 -12.61 13.70 18.29
CA ASP A 26 -12.37 14.68 17.23
C ASP A 26 -12.24 14.03 15.86
N ALA A 27 -11.55 12.89 15.77
CA ALA A 27 -11.49 12.12 14.54
C ALA A 27 -11.33 10.62 14.82
N VAL A 28 -11.94 9.81 13.95
CA VAL A 28 -11.64 8.38 13.81
C VAL A 28 -10.88 8.21 12.50
N ILE A 29 -9.73 7.53 12.54
CA ILE A 29 -8.94 7.20 11.37
C ILE A 29 -8.95 5.68 11.22
N ASP A 30 -9.67 5.18 10.23
CA ASP A 30 -9.92 3.77 10.04
C ASP A 30 -9.00 3.18 8.97
N PHE A 31 -7.94 2.53 9.44
CA PHE A 31 -7.05 1.68 8.65
C PHE A 31 -7.49 0.21 8.62
N SER A 32 -8.50 -0.14 9.41
CA SER A 32 -8.78 -1.53 9.82
C SER A 32 -9.92 -2.18 9.05
N ALA A 33 -10.92 -1.39 8.62
CA ALA A 33 -12.07 -1.95 7.95
C ALA A 33 -11.69 -2.54 6.58
N TYR A 34 -11.96 -3.83 6.47
CA TYR A 34 -11.82 -4.62 5.25
C TYR A 34 -13.18 -4.98 4.67
N TYR A 35 -14.17 -5.23 5.53
CA TYR A 35 -15.54 -5.63 5.17
C TYR A 35 -16.55 -4.56 5.60
N ALA A 36 -17.65 -4.42 4.84
CA ALA A 36 -18.67 -3.42 5.11
C ALA A 36 -19.32 -3.56 6.49
N GLU A 37 -19.42 -4.78 7.01
CA GLU A 37 -19.90 -5.06 8.37
C GLU A 37 -18.99 -4.42 9.43
N THR A 38 -17.68 -4.37 9.19
CA THR A 38 -16.74 -3.69 10.09
C THR A 38 -16.97 -2.18 10.10
N ILE A 39 -17.31 -1.57 8.95
CA ILE A 39 -17.73 -0.17 8.90
C ILE A 39 -19.01 0.02 9.70
N GLN A 40 -20.04 -0.81 9.50
CA GLN A 40 -21.30 -0.72 10.25
C GLN A 40 -21.05 -0.81 11.76
N GLU A 41 -20.26 -1.78 12.22
CA GLU A 41 -19.92 -1.96 13.63
C GLU A 41 -19.17 -0.76 14.21
N SER A 42 -18.18 -0.23 13.46
CA SER A 42 -17.45 0.98 13.85
C SER A 42 -18.40 2.17 13.97
N LEU A 43 -19.24 2.40 12.95
CA LEU A 43 -20.20 3.49 12.93
C LEU A 43 -21.19 3.37 14.09
N ASP A 44 -21.80 2.21 14.33
CA ASP A 44 -22.72 1.97 15.45
C ASP A 44 -22.11 2.38 16.80
N LEU A 45 -20.82 2.13 16.98
CA LEU A 45 -20.09 2.47 18.20
C LEU A 45 -19.77 3.97 18.30
N VAL A 46 -19.25 4.60 17.22
CA VAL A 46 -18.58 5.91 17.32
C VAL A 46 -19.34 7.08 16.67
N HIS A 47 -20.33 6.84 15.80
CA HIS A 47 -20.90 7.89 14.94
C HIS A 47 -21.45 9.09 15.72
N ARG A 48 -22.07 8.86 16.88
CA ARG A 48 -22.69 9.94 17.69
C ARG A 48 -21.69 10.82 18.41
N LYS A 49 -20.46 10.35 18.58
CA LYS A 49 -19.40 11.05 19.34
C LYS A 49 -18.29 11.57 18.43
N THR A 50 -18.28 11.22 17.14
CA THR A 50 -17.18 11.53 16.23
C THR A 50 -17.47 12.79 15.42
N LYS A 51 -16.50 13.72 15.34
CA LYS A 51 -16.62 14.91 14.47
C LYS A 51 -16.20 14.65 13.02
N LEU A 52 -15.26 13.74 12.78
CA LEU A 52 -14.76 13.39 11.45
C LEU A 52 -14.37 11.91 11.37
N TYR A 53 -14.82 11.20 10.33
CA TYR A 53 -14.41 9.83 10.04
C TYR A 53 -13.52 9.80 8.79
N ILE A 54 -12.24 9.45 8.93
CA ILE A 54 -11.32 9.30 7.81
C ILE A 54 -11.17 7.81 7.53
N TYR A 55 -11.66 7.34 6.38
CA TYR A 55 -11.50 5.95 5.96
C TYR A 55 -10.33 5.83 4.98
N ILE A 56 -9.39 4.94 5.30
CA ILE A 56 -8.26 4.64 4.43
C ILE A 56 -8.64 3.49 3.51
N SER A 57 -8.82 3.82 2.24
CA SER A 57 -9.16 2.91 1.16
C SER A 57 -7.96 2.70 0.23
N THR A 58 -8.20 2.10 -0.93
CA THR A 58 -7.19 1.62 -1.88
C THR A 58 -7.59 1.98 -3.31
N ASP A 59 -6.62 2.07 -4.22
CA ASP A 59 -6.89 2.12 -5.67
C ASP A 59 -7.33 0.76 -6.25
N SER A 60 -7.20 -0.34 -5.51
CA SER A 60 -7.73 -1.65 -5.89
C SER A 60 -9.25 -1.65 -6.07
N VAL A 61 -9.96 -0.68 -5.49
CA VAL A 61 -11.41 -0.54 -5.70
C VAL A 61 -11.76 -0.33 -7.18
N TYR A 62 -10.84 0.22 -7.98
CA TYR A 62 -11.08 0.42 -9.40
C TYR A 62 -11.03 -0.89 -10.18
N GLU A 63 -10.27 -1.91 -9.74
CA GLU A 63 -10.16 -3.22 -10.41
C GLU A 63 -11.51 -3.96 -10.48
N VAL A 64 -12.47 -3.52 -9.67
CA VAL A 64 -13.85 -4.05 -9.64
C VAL A 64 -14.89 -3.09 -10.19
N CYS A 65 -14.45 -2.09 -10.96
CA CYS A 65 -15.30 -1.07 -11.56
C CYS A 65 -15.19 -1.00 -13.08
N ILE A 66 -16.15 -0.33 -13.71
CA ILE A 66 -16.13 -0.08 -15.15
C ILE A 66 -15.34 1.21 -15.43
N LYS A 67 -14.18 1.07 -16.07
CA LYS A 67 -13.40 2.18 -16.60
C LYS A 67 -13.50 2.25 -18.12
N ASN A 68 -14.18 3.27 -18.64
CA ASN A 68 -14.48 3.42 -20.07
C ASN A 68 -13.55 4.37 -20.83
N HIS A 69 -12.35 4.64 -20.30
CA HIS A 69 -11.34 5.47 -20.94
C HIS A 69 -9.91 5.00 -20.64
N THR A 70 -8.96 5.54 -21.40
CA THR A 70 -7.52 5.22 -21.29
C THR A 70 -6.73 6.20 -20.43
N GLY A 71 -7.33 7.34 -20.05
CA GLY A 71 -6.68 8.33 -19.17
C GLY A 71 -6.47 7.84 -17.73
N PRO A 72 -5.81 8.65 -16.89
CA PRO A 72 -5.66 8.38 -15.45
C PRO A 72 -7.02 8.12 -14.78
N THR A 73 -7.05 7.23 -13.80
CA THR A 73 -8.27 6.83 -13.09
C THR A 73 -8.76 7.95 -12.18
N LEU A 74 -10.02 8.33 -12.33
CA LEU A 74 -10.69 9.39 -11.58
C LEU A 74 -11.51 8.79 -10.43
N GLU A 75 -11.82 9.57 -9.39
CA GLU A 75 -12.68 9.06 -8.29
C GLU A 75 -14.07 8.63 -8.79
N THR A 76 -14.56 9.27 -9.86
CA THR A 76 -15.83 8.96 -10.54
C THR A 76 -15.81 7.63 -11.30
N ASP A 77 -14.65 7.00 -11.49
CA ASP A 77 -14.54 5.70 -12.16
C ASP A 77 -14.90 4.54 -11.24
N ALA A 78 -15.09 4.79 -9.93
CA ALA A 78 -15.49 3.78 -8.97
C ALA A 78 -16.99 3.44 -9.07
N VAL A 79 -17.39 2.92 -10.24
CA VAL A 79 -18.76 2.52 -10.55
C VAL A 79 -18.77 1.01 -10.76
N ARG A 80 -19.53 0.30 -9.91
CA ARG A 80 -19.73 -1.14 -10.07
C ARG A 80 -20.42 -1.46 -11.40
N PRO A 81 -20.11 -2.61 -12.01
CA PRO A 81 -20.93 -3.13 -13.09
C PRO A 81 -22.41 -3.30 -12.70
N GLU A 82 -23.32 -2.96 -13.61
CA GLU A 82 -24.76 -3.19 -13.42
C GLU A 82 -25.10 -4.69 -13.40
N SER A 83 -24.42 -5.47 -14.24
CA SER A 83 -24.59 -6.93 -14.32
C SER A 83 -24.03 -7.63 -13.06
N GLU A 84 -24.88 -8.41 -12.40
CA GLU A 84 -24.47 -9.22 -11.25
C GLU A 84 -23.38 -10.25 -11.60
N GLU A 85 -23.47 -10.86 -12.79
CA GLU A 85 -22.44 -11.79 -13.28
C GLU A 85 -21.09 -11.09 -13.42
N MET A 86 -21.08 -9.88 -13.98
CA MET A 86 -19.84 -9.10 -14.11
C MET A 86 -19.28 -8.69 -12.75
N ARG A 87 -20.15 -8.30 -11.79
CA ARG A 87 -19.72 -8.01 -10.41
C ARG A 87 -19.05 -9.23 -9.76
N LYS A 88 -19.64 -10.42 -9.88
CA LYS A 88 -19.08 -11.68 -9.36
C LYS A 88 -17.74 -12.02 -10.02
N ASN A 89 -17.63 -11.81 -11.33
CA ASN A 89 -16.39 -12.03 -12.06
C ASN A 89 -15.28 -11.08 -11.57
N PHE A 90 -15.59 -9.80 -11.42
CA PHE A 90 -14.63 -8.79 -10.96
C PHE A 90 -14.21 -9.02 -9.50
N GLU A 91 -15.15 -9.37 -8.62
CA GLU A 91 -14.86 -9.80 -7.25
C GLU A 91 -13.92 -11.01 -7.22
N SER A 92 -14.12 -11.98 -8.12
CA SER A 92 -13.24 -13.15 -8.20
C SER A 92 -11.80 -12.79 -8.61
N TRP A 93 -11.61 -11.67 -9.30
CA TRP A 93 -10.30 -11.17 -9.71
C TRP A 93 -9.63 -10.34 -8.61
N ASP A 94 -10.41 -9.54 -7.88
CA ASP A 94 -9.92 -8.71 -6.78
C ASP A 94 -10.96 -8.57 -5.65
N SER A 95 -11.02 -9.61 -4.80
CA SER A 95 -11.89 -9.63 -3.62
C SER A 95 -11.51 -8.54 -2.62
N TYR A 96 -10.23 -8.13 -2.56
CA TYR A 96 -9.79 -7.04 -1.70
C TYR A 96 -10.39 -5.71 -2.15
N GLY A 97 -10.21 -5.35 -3.41
CA GLY A 97 -10.82 -4.16 -4.02
C GLY A 97 -12.34 -4.17 -3.89
N HIS A 98 -12.98 -5.33 -4.07
CA HIS A 98 -14.42 -5.50 -3.89
C HIS A 98 -14.90 -5.09 -2.49
N HIS A 99 -14.35 -5.71 -1.44
CA HIS A 99 -14.81 -5.44 -0.07
C HIS A 99 -14.42 -4.04 0.42
N LYS A 100 -13.28 -3.51 -0.03
CA LYS A 100 -12.92 -2.11 0.24
C LYS A 100 -13.90 -1.14 -0.40
N LEU A 101 -14.37 -1.40 -1.63
CA LEU A 101 -15.41 -0.60 -2.28
C LEU A 101 -16.76 -0.72 -1.55
N GLU A 102 -17.14 -1.92 -1.08
CA GLU A 102 -18.37 -2.10 -0.28
C GLU A 102 -18.33 -1.25 1.00
N CYS A 103 -17.18 -1.14 1.65
CA CYS A 103 -17.00 -0.26 2.80
C CYS A 103 -17.25 1.22 2.45
N GLU A 104 -16.75 1.69 1.31
CA GLU A 104 -16.95 3.07 0.85
C GLU A 104 -18.44 3.35 0.57
N GLU A 105 -19.12 2.41 -0.11
CA GLU A 105 -20.55 2.50 -0.40
C GLU A 105 -21.38 2.51 0.88
N HIS A 106 -21.03 1.65 1.85
CA HIS A 106 -21.71 1.59 3.14
C HIS A 106 -21.56 2.91 3.93
N LEU A 107 -20.34 3.44 4.02
CA LEU A 107 -20.07 4.73 4.70
C LEU A 107 -20.83 5.89 4.02
N THR A 108 -20.88 5.89 2.69
CA THR A 108 -21.60 6.89 1.89
C THR A 108 -23.11 6.80 2.13
N ASN A 109 -23.68 5.59 2.10
CA ASN A 109 -25.09 5.34 2.32
C ASN A 109 -25.53 5.68 3.75
N PHE A 110 -24.73 5.34 4.76
CA PHE A 110 -24.98 5.69 6.16
C PHE A 110 -25.16 7.20 6.33
N SER A 111 -24.29 7.98 5.68
CA SER A 111 -24.27 9.44 5.79
C SER A 111 -25.40 10.12 5.01
N ALA A 112 -25.86 9.51 3.92
CA ALA A 112 -27.05 9.97 3.18
C ALA A 112 -28.36 9.72 3.94
N GLY A 113 -28.37 8.74 4.85
CA GLY A 113 -29.57 8.17 5.43
C GLY A 113 -30.21 8.96 6.58
N ASN A 114 -29.45 9.41 7.59
CA ASN A 114 -29.98 10.13 8.78
C ASN A 114 -28.89 10.52 9.82
N SER A 115 -27.61 10.58 9.48
CA SER A 115 -26.54 10.99 10.42
C SER A 115 -25.44 11.72 9.69
N ALA A 116 -25.35 13.03 9.95
CA ALA A 116 -24.36 13.92 9.37
C ALA A 116 -22.98 13.73 10.02
N LEU A 117 -22.47 12.49 10.09
CA LEU A 117 -21.07 12.24 10.44
C LEU A 117 -20.23 12.63 9.22
N PRO A 118 -19.49 13.75 9.26
CA PRO A 118 -18.59 14.10 8.17
C PRO A 118 -17.56 13.00 7.99
N PHE A 119 -17.34 12.57 6.75
CA PHE A 119 -16.31 11.60 6.43
C PHE A 119 -15.45 12.05 5.26
N ILE A 120 -14.24 11.49 5.18
CA ILE A 120 -13.33 11.63 4.04
C ILE A 120 -12.77 10.24 3.74
N ILE A 121 -12.81 9.84 2.46
CA ILE A 121 -12.21 8.58 2.00
C ILE A 121 -10.93 8.91 1.25
N LEU A 122 -9.81 8.29 1.65
CA LEU A 122 -8.53 8.44 0.98
C LEU A 122 -8.19 7.12 0.26
N ARG A 123 -8.18 7.12 -1.08
CA ARG A 123 -7.77 5.97 -1.88
C ARG A 123 -6.27 6.06 -2.13
N LEU A 124 -5.55 5.05 -1.65
CA LEU A 124 -4.10 4.97 -1.75
C LEU A 124 -3.70 3.93 -2.81
N PRO A 125 -2.78 4.25 -3.75
CA PRO A 125 -2.07 3.25 -4.51
C PRO A 125 -1.05 2.54 -3.62
N ASP A 126 -0.14 1.77 -4.22
CA ASP A 126 0.96 1.15 -3.49
C ASP A 126 1.72 2.18 -2.62
N VAL A 127 1.55 2.03 -1.30
CA VAL A 127 2.20 2.87 -0.31
C VAL A 127 3.65 2.43 -0.17
N ILE A 128 4.57 3.38 -0.35
CA ILE A 128 6.01 3.17 -0.23
C ILE A 128 6.60 4.06 0.86
N GLY A 129 7.73 3.64 1.42
CA GLY A 129 8.48 4.42 2.39
C GLY A 129 9.02 3.60 3.57
N PRO A 130 9.56 4.29 4.59
CA PRO A 130 9.99 3.68 5.83
C PRO A 130 8.90 2.81 6.47
N ARG A 131 9.30 1.64 6.97
CA ARG A 131 8.43 0.69 7.70
C ARG A 131 7.30 0.07 6.86
N ASP A 132 7.44 0.04 5.53
CA ASP A 132 6.57 -0.78 4.66
C ASP A 132 6.57 -2.25 5.12
N ASN A 133 5.40 -2.75 5.49
CA ASN A 133 5.21 -4.11 6.02
C ASN A 133 5.06 -5.18 4.93
N THR A 134 4.93 -4.79 3.66
CA THR A 134 4.92 -5.71 2.52
C THR A 134 6.34 -6.19 2.17
N ASN A 135 7.36 -5.47 2.66
CA ASN A 135 8.79 -5.68 2.39
C ASN A 135 9.17 -5.66 0.90
N ARG A 136 8.28 -5.24 0.00
CA ARG A 136 8.49 -5.28 -1.46
C ARG A 136 9.65 -4.37 -1.87
N TRP A 137 9.68 -3.15 -1.32
CA TRP A 137 10.81 -2.23 -1.51
C TRP A 137 12.12 -2.85 -1.02
N TRP A 138 12.13 -3.35 0.22
CA TRP A 138 13.35 -3.84 0.85
C TRP A 138 13.92 -5.06 0.11
N TYR A 139 13.05 -5.93 -0.40
CA TYR A 139 13.43 -7.06 -1.22
C TYR A 139 14.18 -6.62 -2.50
N TYR A 140 13.63 -5.67 -3.27
CA TYR A 140 14.31 -5.16 -4.47
C TYR A 140 15.64 -4.47 -4.13
N GLN A 141 15.68 -3.65 -3.07
CA GLN A 141 16.90 -2.98 -2.65
C GLN A 141 18.01 -3.97 -2.26
N LEU A 142 17.68 -5.01 -1.46
CA LEU A 142 18.65 -6.04 -1.10
C LEU A 142 19.07 -6.88 -2.30
N TRP A 143 18.15 -7.21 -3.21
CA TRP A 143 18.48 -7.90 -4.44
C TRP A 143 19.53 -7.12 -5.24
N MET A 144 19.34 -5.81 -5.41
CA MET A 144 20.29 -4.94 -6.10
C MET A 144 21.64 -4.85 -5.36
N LYS A 145 21.61 -4.57 -4.05
CA LYS A 145 22.81 -4.38 -3.22
C LYS A 145 23.66 -5.64 -3.11
N LEU A 146 23.01 -6.81 -3.09
CA LEU A 146 23.68 -8.10 -2.91
C LEU A 146 23.90 -8.84 -4.23
N LYS A 147 23.57 -8.22 -5.38
CA LYS A 147 23.55 -8.86 -6.70
C LYS A 147 24.82 -9.65 -7.05
N TYR A 148 26.00 -9.17 -6.67
CA TYR A 148 27.27 -9.88 -6.94
C TYR A 148 27.33 -11.31 -6.34
N TYR A 149 26.56 -11.56 -5.29
CA TYR A 149 26.50 -12.84 -4.58
C TYR A 149 25.27 -13.67 -4.97
N LEU A 150 24.36 -13.11 -5.77
CA LEU A 150 23.07 -13.70 -6.16
C LEU A 150 23.09 -14.07 -7.64
N GLU A 151 22.42 -15.18 -7.97
CA GLU A 151 22.46 -15.77 -9.31
C GLU A 151 21.40 -15.15 -10.24
N LYS A 152 20.29 -14.66 -9.67
CA LYS A 152 19.17 -14.14 -10.46
C LYS A 152 19.35 -12.66 -10.83
N ASP A 153 19.07 -12.34 -12.09
CA ASP A 153 18.91 -10.95 -12.57
C ASP A 153 17.46 -10.48 -12.38
N ILE A 154 17.26 -9.17 -12.38
CA ILE A 154 15.93 -8.58 -12.27
C ILE A 154 15.26 -8.62 -13.64
N ILE A 155 14.26 -9.49 -13.79
CA ILE A 155 13.44 -9.58 -15.00
C ILE A 155 12.07 -9.00 -14.69
N VAL A 156 11.69 -7.98 -15.44
CA VAL A 156 10.38 -7.33 -15.40
C VAL A 156 9.47 -8.00 -16.44
N PRO A 157 8.21 -8.37 -16.11
CA PRO A 157 7.35 -9.05 -17.06
C PRO A 157 6.97 -8.12 -18.22
N LYS A 158 6.96 -8.66 -19.45
CA LYS A 158 6.59 -7.93 -20.67
C LYS A 158 5.24 -7.20 -20.58
N SER A 159 4.29 -7.76 -19.83
CA SER A 159 2.97 -7.14 -19.59
C SER A 159 3.02 -5.79 -18.87
N SER A 160 4.14 -5.44 -18.23
CA SER A 160 4.34 -4.18 -17.49
C SER A 160 5.22 -3.15 -18.21
N GLU A 161 5.73 -3.48 -19.41
CA GLU A 161 6.73 -2.67 -20.13
C GLU A 161 6.33 -1.20 -20.31
N ASN A 162 5.08 -0.97 -20.70
CA ASN A 162 4.53 0.36 -21.00
C ASN A 162 3.42 0.77 -20.03
N ARG A 163 3.25 0.06 -18.91
CA ARG A 163 2.20 0.34 -17.94
C ARG A 163 2.74 1.28 -16.87
N LEU A 164 2.22 2.51 -16.87
CA LEU A 164 2.48 3.46 -15.80
C LEU A 164 1.73 3.05 -14.54
N MET A 165 2.37 3.25 -13.39
CA MET A 165 1.79 3.04 -12.06
C MET A 165 1.91 4.30 -11.21
N SER A 166 0.97 4.45 -10.28
CA SER A 166 1.04 5.42 -9.19
C SER A 166 1.64 4.76 -7.96
N MET A 167 2.34 5.57 -7.17
CA MET A 167 2.82 5.24 -5.83
C MET A 167 2.40 6.36 -4.90
N VAL A 168 2.35 6.12 -3.60
CA VAL A 168 2.14 7.19 -2.62
C VAL A 168 3.14 7.06 -1.48
N TYR A 169 3.70 8.19 -1.03
CA TYR A 169 4.66 8.17 0.06
C TYR A 169 3.95 8.13 1.41
N VAL A 170 4.34 7.18 2.28
CA VAL A 170 3.72 6.97 3.59
C VAL A 170 3.70 8.23 4.47
N LYS A 171 4.73 9.08 4.39
CA LYS A 171 4.77 10.32 5.17
C LYS A 171 3.83 11.38 4.65
N ASP A 172 3.67 11.49 3.32
CA ASP A 172 2.71 12.43 2.75
C ASP A 172 1.27 12.06 3.16
N VAL A 173 0.96 10.76 3.19
CA VAL A 173 -0.34 10.26 3.69
C VAL A 173 -0.53 10.60 5.16
N ALA A 174 0.48 10.34 6.00
CA ALA A 174 0.43 10.67 7.42
C ALA A 174 0.24 12.18 7.65
N ASP A 175 0.98 13.02 6.92
CA ASP A 175 0.88 14.48 6.99
C ASP A 175 -0.50 14.97 6.54
N MET A 176 -1.09 14.34 5.51
CA MET A 176 -2.45 14.69 5.07
C MET A 176 -3.50 14.28 6.10
N ILE A 177 -3.41 13.08 6.68
CA ILE A 177 -4.30 12.67 7.78
C ILE A 177 -4.17 13.66 8.95
N GLN A 178 -2.95 14.03 9.33
CA GLN A 178 -2.72 15.02 10.38
C GLN A 178 -3.36 16.37 10.04
N LYS A 179 -3.20 16.87 8.81
CA LYS A 179 -3.83 18.12 8.35
C LYS A 179 -5.35 18.05 8.43
N LEU A 180 -5.95 16.94 7.99
CA LEU A 180 -7.41 16.71 8.03
C LEU A 180 -7.95 16.65 9.46
N VAL A 181 -7.17 16.13 10.41
CA VAL A 181 -7.56 16.10 11.84
C VAL A 181 -7.40 17.48 12.50
N GLN A 182 -6.36 18.23 12.15
CA GLN A 182 -6.03 19.51 12.79
C GLN A 182 -6.81 20.70 12.23
N ASN A 183 -7.35 20.60 11.01
CA ASN A 183 -8.03 21.69 10.33
C ASN A 183 -9.42 21.24 9.85
N SER A 184 -10.34 22.20 9.70
CA SER A 184 -11.64 21.94 9.11
C SER A 184 -11.57 22.09 7.58
N TYR A 185 -12.02 21.06 6.86
CA TYR A 185 -12.15 21.08 5.40
C TYR A 185 -13.62 20.82 5.01
N PRO A 186 -14.54 21.79 5.18
CA PRO A 186 -15.96 21.58 4.86
C PRO A 186 -16.20 21.13 3.41
N ASN A 187 -15.39 21.67 2.48
CA ASN A 187 -15.43 21.32 1.06
C ASN A 187 -14.85 19.94 0.75
N ALA A 188 -14.30 19.22 1.73
CA ALA A 188 -13.80 17.86 1.59
C ALA A 188 -14.73 16.81 2.23
N TYR A 189 -15.65 17.23 3.09
CA TYR A 189 -16.55 16.29 3.75
C TYR A 189 -17.45 15.57 2.73
N PHE A 190 -17.76 14.32 3.06
CA PHE A 190 -18.56 13.40 2.25
C PHE A 190 -17.95 13.13 0.88
N GLN A 191 -16.62 13.17 0.77
CA GLN A 191 -15.92 12.96 -0.50
C GLN A 191 -14.78 11.97 -0.39
N THR A 192 -14.48 11.39 -1.54
CA THR A 192 -13.34 10.52 -1.78
C THR A 192 -12.26 11.25 -2.57
N PHE A 193 -10.99 10.94 -2.28
CA PHE A 193 -9.82 11.53 -2.91
C PHE A 193 -8.78 10.45 -3.22
N ASN A 194 -8.24 10.49 -4.44
CA ASN A 194 -7.03 9.76 -4.79
C ASN A 194 -5.80 10.52 -4.31
N LEU A 195 -4.91 9.85 -3.58
CA LEU A 195 -3.61 10.41 -3.18
C LEU A 195 -2.48 9.63 -3.86
N ALA A 196 -1.60 10.32 -4.56
CA ALA A 196 -0.42 9.72 -5.19
C ALA A 196 0.71 10.74 -5.31
N LEU A 197 1.93 10.25 -5.56
CA LEU A 197 3.02 11.05 -6.08
C LEU A 197 2.65 11.62 -7.46
N LYS A 198 3.27 12.74 -7.85
CA LYS A 198 3.07 13.34 -9.18
C LYS A 198 3.69 12.50 -10.28
N GLU A 199 4.85 11.93 -9.99
CA GLU A 199 5.59 11.09 -10.91
C GLU A 199 4.93 9.72 -11.06
N THR A 200 4.84 9.24 -12.30
CA THR A 200 4.37 7.91 -12.64
C THR A 200 5.46 7.18 -13.41
N PHE A 201 5.60 5.88 -13.17
CA PHE A 201 6.70 5.09 -13.72
C PHE A 201 6.18 3.79 -14.30
N THR A 202 6.89 3.22 -15.27
CA THR A 202 6.80 1.77 -15.50
C THR A 202 7.58 1.02 -14.42
N LEU A 203 7.30 -0.27 -14.21
CA LEU A 203 8.05 -1.08 -13.23
C LEU A 203 9.57 -1.03 -13.52
N LYS A 204 9.94 -1.10 -14.80
CA LYS A 204 11.34 -0.97 -15.22
C LYS A 204 11.93 0.38 -14.79
N GLN A 205 11.27 1.49 -15.13
CA GLN A 205 11.77 2.83 -14.79
C GLN A 205 11.90 3.03 -13.28
N PHE A 206 10.92 2.58 -12.50
CA PHE A 206 10.97 2.62 -11.04
C PHE A 206 12.20 1.87 -10.50
N LEU A 207 12.43 0.64 -10.94
CA LEU A 207 13.59 -0.15 -10.51
C LEU A 207 14.92 0.43 -11.01
N GLU A 208 14.95 1.05 -12.18
CA GLU A 208 16.14 1.76 -12.68
C GLU A 208 16.49 2.96 -11.79
N THR A 209 15.50 3.76 -11.37
CA THR A 209 15.77 4.86 -10.44
C THR A 209 16.30 4.35 -9.10
N MET A 210 15.78 3.23 -8.59
CA MET A 210 16.31 2.57 -7.38
C MET A 210 17.75 2.08 -7.55
N ARG A 211 18.04 1.41 -8.67
CA ARG A 211 19.41 0.95 -9.00
C ARG A 211 20.39 2.12 -9.00
N ASP A 212 19.99 3.23 -9.63
CA ASP A 212 20.84 4.40 -9.78
C ASP A 212 21.07 5.10 -8.42
N GLN A 213 20.04 5.24 -7.58
CA GLN A 213 20.16 5.73 -6.20
C GLN A 213 21.13 4.89 -5.35
N LEU A 214 21.11 3.56 -5.54
CA LEU A 214 21.95 2.62 -4.80
C LEU A 214 23.36 2.47 -5.39
N ASN A 215 23.67 3.14 -6.51
CA ASN A 215 24.89 2.95 -7.29
C ASN A 215 25.16 1.49 -7.68
N ALA A 216 24.09 0.71 -7.93
CA ALA A 216 24.17 -0.73 -8.21
C ALA A 216 24.39 -1.00 -9.71
N THR A 217 25.49 -0.47 -10.25
CA THR A 217 25.80 -0.46 -11.70
C THR A 217 25.96 -1.84 -12.34
N ASN A 218 26.16 -2.88 -11.52
CA ASN A 218 26.26 -4.27 -11.96
C ASN A 218 24.88 -4.97 -12.12
N VAL A 219 23.78 -4.30 -11.81
CA VAL A 219 22.43 -4.86 -11.90
C VAL A 219 21.85 -4.59 -13.30
N SER A 220 21.60 -5.67 -14.04
CA SER A 220 20.79 -5.62 -15.25
C SER A 220 19.31 -5.73 -14.91
N ILE A 221 18.48 -4.88 -15.55
CA ILE A 221 17.03 -4.90 -15.44
C ILE A 221 16.47 -5.06 -16.86
N THR A 222 15.96 -6.24 -17.18
CA THR A 222 15.44 -6.58 -18.52
C THR A 222 13.93 -6.72 -18.52
N VAL A 223 13.33 -6.63 -19.70
CA VAL A 223 11.89 -6.83 -19.90
C VAL A 223 11.69 -8.01 -20.83
N GLU A 224 11.14 -9.09 -20.29
CA GLU A 224 11.03 -10.37 -20.99
C GLU A 224 9.70 -11.05 -20.68
N ASP A 225 9.25 -11.90 -21.59
CA ASP A 225 8.18 -12.85 -21.31
C ASP A 225 8.83 -14.13 -20.76
N SER A 226 8.97 -14.17 -19.44
CA SER A 226 9.75 -15.20 -18.74
C SER A 226 9.02 -15.66 -17.47
N PRO A 227 8.99 -16.96 -17.18
CA PRO A 227 8.46 -17.46 -15.90
C PRO A 227 9.31 -17.02 -14.70
N LEU A 228 10.51 -16.48 -14.93
CA LEU A 228 11.39 -15.92 -13.91
C LEU A 228 11.11 -14.44 -13.63
N ALA A 229 10.20 -13.81 -14.40
CA ALA A 229 9.85 -12.40 -14.21
C ALA A 229 9.24 -12.16 -12.82
N THR A 230 9.73 -11.13 -12.13
CA THR A 230 9.26 -10.77 -10.79
C THR A 230 8.49 -9.46 -10.82
N ARG A 231 7.25 -9.48 -10.36
CA ARG A 231 6.39 -8.30 -10.24
C ARG A 231 5.87 -8.15 -8.81
N MET A 232 6.52 -7.31 -8.01
CA MET A 232 5.97 -6.90 -6.71
C MET A 232 5.17 -5.60 -6.79
N TYR A 233 5.38 -4.81 -7.85
CA TYR A 233 4.62 -3.60 -8.15
C TYR A 233 4.20 -3.56 -9.63
N PRO A 234 3.12 -2.83 -9.98
CA PRO A 234 2.08 -2.40 -9.05
C PRO A 234 1.21 -3.58 -8.60
N SER A 235 0.44 -3.39 -7.53
CA SER A 235 -0.60 -4.32 -7.07
C SER A 235 -1.84 -4.31 -7.97
N VAL A 236 -2.11 -3.20 -8.66
CA VAL A 236 -3.26 -2.98 -9.56
C VAL A 236 -2.86 -2.95 -11.05
N LYS A 237 -3.84 -2.87 -11.95
CA LYS A 237 -3.64 -2.95 -13.41
C LYS A 237 -4.26 -1.80 -14.20
N LEU A 238 -5.17 -1.01 -13.60
CA LEU A 238 -5.91 0.06 -14.28
C LEU A 238 -5.18 1.39 -14.49
N GLY A 239 -3.85 1.39 -14.30
CA GLY A 239 -2.98 2.53 -14.57
C GLY A 239 -2.95 3.53 -13.41
N PRO A 240 -2.34 4.71 -13.62
CA PRO A 240 -2.19 5.71 -12.57
C PRO A 240 -3.52 6.36 -12.20
N VAL A 241 -3.64 6.81 -10.95
CA VAL A 241 -4.76 7.62 -10.47
C VAL A 241 -4.51 9.10 -10.72
N ASP A 242 -5.58 9.86 -10.95
CA ASP A 242 -5.55 11.32 -11.02
C ASP A 242 -5.65 11.94 -9.62
N THR A 243 -4.77 12.90 -9.30
CA THR A 243 -4.73 13.59 -8.00
C THR A 243 -5.29 15.00 -8.02
N THR A 244 -5.81 15.48 -9.17
CA THR A 244 -6.20 16.88 -9.37
C THR A 244 -7.21 17.34 -8.33
N LYS A 245 -8.17 16.48 -7.99
CA LYS A 245 -9.19 16.78 -6.97
C LYS A 245 -8.57 17.00 -5.58
N ALA A 246 -7.63 16.14 -5.18
CA ALA A 246 -6.91 16.27 -3.91
C ALA A 246 -6.03 17.53 -3.88
N GLU A 247 -5.38 17.86 -5.01
CA GLU A 247 -4.57 19.08 -5.12
C GLU A 247 -5.42 20.34 -4.95
N GLN A 248 -6.62 20.37 -5.54
CA GLN A 248 -7.51 21.53 -5.50
C GLN A 248 -8.21 21.70 -4.14
N ILE A 249 -8.69 20.61 -3.55
CA ILE A 249 -9.55 20.67 -2.35
C ILE A 249 -8.75 20.47 -1.06
N LEU A 250 -7.83 19.51 -1.05
CA LEU A 250 -7.02 19.18 0.13
C LEU A 250 -5.67 19.90 0.16
N GLN A 251 -5.33 20.65 -0.90
CA GLN A 251 -3.99 21.20 -1.09
C GLN A 251 -2.93 20.10 -1.04
N TRP A 252 -3.25 18.94 -1.62
CA TRP A 252 -2.31 17.83 -1.73
C TRP A 252 -1.07 18.28 -2.51
N ALA A 253 0.10 18.10 -1.90
CA ALA A 253 1.38 18.47 -2.46
C ALA A 253 2.40 17.40 -2.04
N PRO A 254 2.49 16.30 -2.81
CA PRO A 254 3.32 15.17 -2.43
C PRO A 254 4.81 15.52 -2.50
N THR A 255 5.60 14.83 -1.69
CA THR A 255 7.07 14.88 -1.70
C THR A 255 7.58 14.44 -3.07
N LYS A 256 8.60 15.13 -3.58
CA LYS A 256 9.20 14.80 -4.89
C LYS A 256 9.79 13.39 -4.88
N TRP A 257 9.69 12.66 -6.00
CA TRP A 257 10.18 11.29 -6.08
C TRP A 257 11.63 11.12 -5.65
N ALA A 258 12.52 12.04 -6.04
CA ALA A 258 13.94 11.97 -5.68
C ALA A 258 14.18 11.96 -4.15
N ASP A 259 13.37 12.70 -3.39
CA ASP A 259 13.47 12.73 -1.93
C ASP A 259 12.86 11.47 -1.31
N VAL A 260 11.70 11.02 -1.82
CA VAL A 260 11.08 9.75 -1.40
C VAL A 260 12.04 8.58 -1.60
N LEU A 261 12.64 8.50 -2.78
CA LEU A 261 13.58 7.44 -3.17
C LEU A 261 14.80 7.42 -2.26
N ARG A 262 15.47 8.57 -2.09
CA ARG A 262 16.63 8.72 -1.21
C ARG A 262 16.30 8.31 0.22
N GLU A 263 15.25 8.88 0.79
CA GLU A 263 14.88 8.64 2.18
C GLU A 263 14.49 7.18 2.43
N THR A 264 13.76 6.56 1.50
CA THR A 264 13.37 5.16 1.62
C THR A 264 14.57 4.23 1.50
N CYS A 265 15.49 4.49 0.56
CA CYS A 265 16.74 3.74 0.47
C CYS A 265 17.59 3.87 1.74
N ASP A 266 17.79 5.10 2.22
CA ASP A 266 18.59 5.39 3.42
C ASP A 266 18.00 4.70 4.66
N PHE A 267 16.66 4.70 4.79
CA PHE A 267 15.98 3.99 5.87
C PHE A 267 16.30 2.49 5.88
N TYR A 268 16.27 1.82 4.72
CA TYR A 268 16.55 0.38 4.65
C TYR A 268 18.04 0.04 4.73
N GLU A 269 18.95 0.93 4.31
CA GLU A 269 20.39 0.81 4.59
C GLU A 269 20.68 0.91 6.11
N MET A 270 19.91 1.71 6.84
CA MET A 270 19.97 1.72 8.31
C MET A 270 19.29 0.48 8.91
N ALA A 271 18.11 0.09 8.40
CA ALA A 271 17.28 -0.96 8.98
C ALA A 271 17.99 -2.33 8.97
N ILE A 272 18.77 -2.64 7.92
CA ILE A 272 19.49 -3.92 7.81
C ILE A 272 20.48 -4.15 8.95
N ALA A 273 21.06 -3.10 9.52
CA ALA A 273 22.00 -3.18 10.64
C ALA A 273 21.32 -3.10 12.01
N SER A 274 20.07 -2.66 12.06
CA SER A 274 19.36 -2.36 13.30
C SER A 274 18.73 -3.59 13.95
N HIS A 275 18.87 -3.71 15.28
CA HIS A 275 18.26 -4.80 16.05
C HIS A 275 16.73 -4.69 16.10
N TYR A 276 16.16 -3.50 15.89
CA TYR A 276 14.71 -3.29 15.85
C TYR A 276 14.02 -3.98 14.67
N PHE A 277 14.78 -4.32 13.62
CA PHE A 277 14.26 -4.96 12.40
C PHE A 277 14.76 -6.39 12.24
N ILE A 278 15.15 -7.05 13.33
CA ILE A 278 15.73 -8.40 13.25
C ILE A 278 14.78 -9.42 12.61
N ASN A 279 13.49 -9.33 12.91
CA ASN A 279 12.48 -10.26 12.37
C ASN A 279 12.30 -10.04 10.87
N GLN A 280 12.09 -8.79 10.45
CA GLN A 280 11.92 -8.43 9.05
C GLN A 280 13.19 -8.75 8.24
N ARG A 281 14.38 -8.51 8.82
CA ARG A 281 15.65 -8.91 8.22
C ARG A 281 15.75 -10.42 8.04
N SER A 282 15.35 -11.20 9.05
CA SER A 282 15.32 -12.66 8.95
C SER A 282 14.37 -13.12 7.85
N ASP A 283 13.21 -12.48 7.70
CA ASP A 283 12.26 -12.76 6.62
C ASP A 283 12.88 -12.47 5.25
N MET A 284 13.57 -11.33 5.11
CA MET A 284 14.30 -10.97 3.88
C MET A 284 15.39 -11.98 3.56
N ILE A 285 16.21 -12.37 4.54
CA ILE A 285 17.24 -13.39 4.35
C ILE A 285 16.65 -14.67 3.77
N ARG A 286 15.57 -15.19 4.37
CA ARG A 286 14.89 -16.40 3.89
C ARG A 286 14.37 -16.22 2.47
N MET A 287 13.78 -15.07 2.14
CA MET A 287 13.31 -14.79 0.78
C MET A 287 14.47 -14.78 -0.23
N LEU A 288 15.58 -14.10 0.07
CA LEU A 288 16.75 -14.07 -0.82
C LEU A 288 17.36 -15.47 -1.01
N GLN A 289 17.44 -16.26 0.06
CA GLN A 289 17.96 -17.63 0.04
C GLN A 289 17.08 -18.57 -0.79
N ASN A 290 15.76 -18.45 -0.69
CA ASN A 290 14.83 -19.34 -1.37
C ASN A 290 14.64 -18.99 -2.85
N TYR A 291 14.71 -17.71 -3.21
CA TYR A 291 14.28 -17.25 -4.53
C TYR A 291 15.41 -16.74 -5.42
N LEU A 292 16.54 -16.27 -4.86
CA LEU A 292 17.56 -15.55 -5.64
C LEU A 292 18.90 -16.27 -5.78
N THR A 293 19.09 -17.41 -5.10
CA THR A 293 20.30 -18.22 -5.21
C THR A 293 20.05 -19.69 -4.90
N THR A 294 20.77 -20.56 -5.60
CA THR A 294 20.89 -21.99 -5.28
C THR A 294 21.90 -22.27 -4.15
N LYS A 295 22.60 -21.23 -3.67
CA LYS A 295 23.62 -21.32 -2.62
C LYS A 295 23.25 -20.40 -1.45
N PRO A 296 22.35 -20.82 -0.54
CA PRO A 296 21.83 -19.97 0.55
C PRO A 296 22.91 -19.27 1.41
N ASN A 297 24.05 -19.92 1.61
CA ASN A 297 25.19 -19.36 2.34
C ASN A 297 25.82 -18.13 1.66
N ASN A 298 25.60 -17.94 0.36
CA ASN A 298 26.04 -16.72 -0.33
C ASN A 298 25.31 -15.48 0.18
N VAL A 299 24.06 -15.59 0.65
CA VAL A 299 23.33 -14.46 1.24
C VAL A 299 24.03 -13.99 2.52
N TYR A 300 24.44 -14.91 3.40
CA TYR A 300 25.20 -14.57 4.60
C TYR A 300 26.57 -13.95 4.28
N ARG A 301 27.28 -14.50 3.29
CA ARG A 301 28.54 -13.91 2.80
C ARG A 301 28.33 -12.50 2.24
N ALA A 302 27.24 -12.29 1.50
CA ALA A 302 26.89 -10.99 0.94
C ALA A 302 26.62 -9.98 2.06
N LEU A 303 25.81 -10.34 3.05
CA LEU A 303 25.50 -9.47 4.19
C LEU A 303 26.75 -9.15 5.03
N ARG A 304 27.66 -10.12 5.21
CA ARG A 304 28.95 -9.89 5.87
C ARG A 304 29.80 -8.89 5.09
N ASN A 305 29.94 -9.08 3.78
CA ASN A 305 30.85 -8.28 2.97
C ASN A 305 30.30 -6.88 2.64
N VAL A 306 28.99 -6.74 2.47
CA VAL A 306 28.34 -5.46 2.10
C VAL A 306 27.98 -4.64 3.34
N TYR A 307 27.54 -5.29 4.43
CA TYR A 307 27.01 -4.62 5.62
C TYR A 307 27.77 -4.93 6.91
N GLY A 308 28.81 -5.76 6.89
CA GLY A 308 29.56 -6.14 8.10
C GLY A 308 28.78 -7.07 9.05
N LEU A 309 27.67 -7.67 8.60
CA LEU A 309 26.81 -8.48 9.47
C LEU A 309 27.31 -9.92 9.59
N GLY A 310 27.61 -10.33 10.82
CA GLY A 310 28.02 -11.69 11.15
C GLY A 310 26.84 -12.64 11.30
N TYR A 311 26.86 -13.74 10.55
CA TYR A 311 25.95 -14.88 10.73
C TYR A 311 26.78 -16.14 10.95
N PRO A 312 26.31 -17.09 11.80
CA PRO A 312 26.97 -18.38 11.97
C PRO A 312 26.97 -19.13 10.62
N GLU A 313 28.12 -19.64 10.21
CA GLU A 313 28.22 -20.56 9.08
C GLU A 313 27.87 -21.98 9.57
N THR A 314 26.61 -22.23 9.95
CA THR A 314 26.22 -23.57 10.43
C THR A 314 25.57 -24.39 9.32
N LYS A 315 26.12 -25.60 9.12
CA LYS A 315 25.71 -26.62 8.15
C LYS A 315 24.44 -27.39 8.53
N ASP A 316 23.85 -27.14 9.69
CA ASP A 316 22.94 -28.08 10.36
C ASP A 316 21.43 -27.83 10.16
N GLU A 317 21.05 -27.04 9.15
CA GLU A 317 19.65 -26.94 8.69
C GLU A 317 19.57 -27.25 7.17
N LEU A 318 20.15 -28.39 6.78
CA LEU A 318 20.04 -28.98 5.43
C LEU A 318 18.81 -29.88 5.32
#